data_AF-A0A8I1N5D1-F1
#
_entry.id   AF-A0A8I1N5D1-F1
#
_cell.length_a   1.000
_cell.length_b   1.000
_cell.length_c   1.000
_cell.angle_alpha   90.00
_cell.angle_beta   90.00
_cell.angle_gamma   90.00
#
_symmetry.space_group_name_H-M   'P 1'
#
loop_
_entity.id
_entity.type
_entity.pdbx_description
1 polymer ?
#
loop_
_entity_poly.entity_id
_entity_poly.type
_entity_poly.pdbx_seq_one_letter_code
_entity_poly.pdbx_strand_id
1 'polypeptide(L)'
;MSLNKTQTGFTLLEILVAIVVLSLGLLGLAGLQAATLRNNQIAYFRAIAIQQTYDMADRIRANQAGVAAGKYNNPAATHHACAPCGSPQEMAEEDFYQWNNNNARMLPAGIGTVVNGANGSFIITIAWNENTETGSTGQQFVTRVVP
;
A
#
# COMPACT_ATOMS: atom_id res chain seq x y z
N MET A 1 24.62 -67.66 -12.44
CA MET A 1 23.47 -67.01 -11.80
C MET A 1 23.20 -65.73 -12.56
N SER A 2 22.33 -65.76 -13.58
CA SER A 2 22.07 -64.60 -14.44
C SER A 2 20.74 -63.95 -14.03
N LEU A 3 20.81 -62.73 -13.50
CA LEU A 3 19.67 -61.87 -13.27
C LEU A 3 19.30 -61.19 -14.59
N ASN A 4 18.45 -61.82 -15.39
CA ASN A 4 17.85 -61.15 -16.55
C ASN A 4 16.81 -60.15 -16.04
N LYS A 5 17.22 -58.90 -15.81
CA LYS A 5 16.30 -57.77 -15.71
C LYS A 5 15.78 -57.47 -17.11
N THR A 6 14.52 -57.79 -17.37
CA THR A 6 13.78 -57.28 -18.51
C THR A 6 13.63 -55.76 -18.36
N GLN A 7 14.31 -55.00 -19.22
CA GLN A 7 14.10 -53.56 -19.32
C GLN A 7 12.75 -53.33 -20.00
N THR A 8 11.72 -52.99 -19.23
CA THR A 8 10.45 -52.50 -19.76
C THR A 8 10.66 -51.05 -20.22
N GLY A 9 10.80 -50.85 -21.53
CA GLY A 9 10.90 -49.51 -22.11
C GLY A 9 9.60 -48.72 -21.90
N PHE A 10 9.72 -47.42 -21.64
CA PHE A 10 8.60 -46.48 -21.56
C PHE A 10 7.81 -46.51 -22.88
N THR A 11 6.48 -46.62 -22.78
CA THR A 11 5.62 -46.55 -23.96
C THR A 11 5.40 -45.08 -24.36
N LEU A 12 5.16 -44.78 -25.64
CA LEU A 12 4.82 -43.41 -26.11
C LEU A 12 3.62 -42.81 -25.36
N LEU A 13 2.68 -43.67 -24.95
CA LEU A 13 1.51 -43.29 -24.17
C LEU A 13 1.88 -42.75 -22.78
N GLU A 14 2.89 -43.34 -22.14
CA GLU A 14 3.35 -42.94 -20.80
C GLU A 14 3.97 -41.54 -20.81
N ILE A 15 4.74 -41.22 -21.84
CA ILE A 15 5.32 -39.88 -22.03
C ILE A 15 4.22 -38.85 -22.31
N LEU A 16 3.21 -39.20 -23.10
CA LEU A 16 2.09 -38.31 -23.40
C LEU A 16 1.27 -38.01 -22.14
N VAL A 17 0.99 -39.02 -21.32
CA VAL A 17 0.35 -38.84 -20.01
C VAL A 17 1.22 -37.99 -19.07
N ALA A 18 2.54 -38.23 -19.03
CA ALA A 18 3.45 -37.44 -18.20
C ALA A 18 3.46 -35.94 -18.59
N ILE A 19 3.47 -35.63 -19.89
CA ILE A 19 3.40 -34.24 -20.37
C ILE A 19 2.06 -33.60 -20.03
N VAL A 20 0.94 -34.33 -20.15
CA VAL A 20 -0.38 -33.83 -19.74
C VAL A 20 -0.39 -33.50 -18.25
N VAL A 21 0.05 -34.42 -17.39
CA VAL A 21 0.10 -34.20 -15.94
C VAL A 21 1.01 -33.02 -15.59
N LEU A 22 2.20 -32.94 -16.20
CA LEU A 22 3.14 -31.84 -15.99
C LEU A 22 2.54 -30.50 -16.42
N SER A 23 1.88 -30.43 -17.58
CA SER A 23 1.28 -29.20 -18.08
C SER A 23 0.17 -28.69 -17.16
N LEU A 24 -0.68 -29.58 -16.64
CA LEU A 24 -1.69 -29.23 -15.63
C LEU A 24 -1.05 -28.72 -14.33
N GLY A 25 0.03 -29.35 -13.88
CA GLY A 25 0.80 -28.88 -12.72
C GLY A 25 1.39 -27.48 -12.91
N LEU A 26 1.95 -27.20 -14.09
CA LEU A 26 2.50 -25.88 -14.42
C LEU A 26 1.43 -24.80 -14.53
N LEU A 27 0.25 -25.12 -15.08
CA LEU A 27 -0.89 -24.19 -15.09
C LEU A 27 -1.37 -23.85 -13.67
N GLY A 28 -1.41 -24.85 -12.78
CA GLY A 28 -1.69 -24.62 -11.36
C GLY A 28 -0.67 -23.69 -10.70
N LEU A 29 0.63 -23.90 -10.96
CA LEU A 29 1.71 -23.06 -10.46
C LEU A 29 1.61 -21.61 -10.97
N ALA A 30 1.30 -21.43 -12.25
CA ALA A 30 1.12 -20.11 -12.84
C ALA A 30 -0.03 -19.33 -12.18
N GLY A 31 -1.15 -20.00 -11.88
CA GLY A 31 -2.26 -19.41 -11.12
C GLY A 31 -1.85 -18.96 -9.72
N LEU A 32 -1.08 -19.79 -9.00
CA LEU A 32 -0.54 -19.43 -7.68
C LEU A 32 0.44 -18.25 -7.75
N GLN A 33 1.28 -18.20 -8.78
CA GLN A 33 2.22 -17.09 -8.99
C GLN A 33 1.48 -15.77 -9.25
N ALA A 34 0.44 -15.78 -10.09
CA ALA A 34 -0.39 -14.61 -10.34
C ALA A 34 -1.09 -14.11 -9.08
N ALA A 35 -1.68 -15.02 -8.30
CA ALA A 35 -2.31 -14.69 -7.01
C ALA A 35 -1.30 -14.11 -6.02
N THR A 36 -0.08 -14.65 -5.97
CA THR A 36 1.00 -14.16 -5.10
C THR A 36 1.41 -12.74 -5.46
N LEU A 37 1.61 -12.45 -6.75
CA LEU A 37 1.95 -11.10 -7.22
C LEU A 37 0.88 -10.09 -6.84
N ARG A 38 -0.40 -10.46 -7.03
CA ARG A 38 -1.52 -9.62 -6.62
C ARG A 38 -1.48 -9.33 -5.12
N ASN A 39 -1.38 -10.36 -4.28
CA ASN A 39 -1.34 -10.20 -2.83
C ASN A 39 -0.16 -9.33 -2.36
N ASN A 40 1.01 -9.48 -3.00
CA ASN A 40 2.17 -8.64 -2.71
C ASN A 40 1.90 -7.16 -3.04
N GLN A 41 1.21 -6.86 -4.14
CA GLN A 41 0.83 -5.50 -4.48
C GLN A 41 -0.13 -4.88 -3.44
N ILE A 42 -1.12 -5.64 -2.98
CA ILE A 42 -2.05 -5.19 -1.91
C ILE A 42 -1.25 -4.84 -0.64
N ALA A 43 -0.40 -5.77 -0.22
CA ALA A 43 0.43 -5.60 0.98
C ALA A 43 1.38 -4.40 0.84
N TYR A 44 1.94 -4.18 -0.34
CA TYR A 44 2.83 -3.07 -0.64
C TYR A 44 2.13 -1.71 -0.48
N PHE A 45 0.95 -1.51 -1.08
CA PHE A 45 0.21 -0.25 -0.92
C PHE A 45 -0.22 -0.02 0.51
N ARG A 46 -0.63 -1.07 1.23
CA ARG A 46 -0.94 -0.97 2.65
C ARG A 46 0.27 -0.56 3.49
N ALA A 47 1.45 -1.08 3.18
CA ALA A 47 2.69 -0.69 3.86
C ALA A 47 3.03 0.80 3.61
N ILE A 48 2.86 1.28 2.37
CA ILE A 48 3.02 2.71 2.05
C ILE A 48 2.01 3.56 2.85
N ALA A 49 0.73 3.18 2.89
CA ALA A 49 -0.28 3.93 3.63
C ALA A 49 0.05 4.02 5.14
N ILE A 50 0.58 2.94 5.72
CA ILE A 50 1.07 2.93 7.11
C ILE A 50 2.25 3.89 7.27
N GLN A 51 3.24 3.83 6.36
CA GLN A 51 4.39 4.74 6.40
C GLN A 51 3.96 6.21 6.30
N GLN A 52 3.03 6.53 5.39
CA GLN A 52 2.52 7.89 5.20
C GLN A 52 1.69 8.38 6.39
N THR A 53 1.03 7.46 7.12
CA THR A 53 0.38 7.79 8.39
C THR A 53 1.41 8.25 9.43
N TYR A 54 2.53 7.53 9.56
CA TYR A 54 3.60 7.92 10.48
C TYR A 54 4.27 9.24 10.07
N ASP A 55 4.51 9.45 8.77
CA ASP A 55 5.06 10.72 8.26
C ASP A 55 4.20 11.92 8.69
N MET A 56 2.88 11.85 8.50
CA MET A 56 1.98 12.91 8.93
C MET A 56 1.90 13.03 10.46
N ALA A 57 1.93 11.91 11.19
CA ALA A 57 1.97 11.95 12.65
C ALA A 57 3.22 12.69 13.16
N ASP A 58 4.37 12.47 12.55
CA ASP A 58 5.62 13.12 12.94
C ASP A 58 5.62 14.61 12.58
N ARG A 59 5.04 15.00 11.44
CA ARG A 59 4.81 16.42 11.07
C ARG A 59 3.91 17.14 12.07
N ILE A 60 2.80 16.52 12.48
CA ILE A 60 1.90 17.03 13.53
C ILE A 60 2.67 17.24 14.84
N ARG A 61 3.53 16.30 15.23
CA ARG A 61 4.36 16.42 16.44
C ARG A 61 5.41 17.52 16.35
N ALA A 62 6.01 17.70 15.18
CA ALA A 62 7.04 18.72 14.95
C ALA A 62 6.47 20.15 15.07
N ASN A 63 5.23 20.36 14.65
CA ASN A 63 4.56 21.67 14.68
C ASN A 63 3.55 21.78 15.83
N GLN A 64 4.03 21.70 17.07
CA GLN A 64 3.19 21.81 18.27
C GLN A 64 2.42 23.13 18.35
N ALA A 65 2.99 24.24 17.84
CA ALA A 65 2.31 25.52 17.77
C ALA A 65 1.09 25.48 16.82
N GLY A 66 1.20 24.77 15.69
CA GLY A 66 0.09 24.54 14.77
C GLY A 66 -0.98 23.64 15.37
N VAL A 67 -0.57 22.62 16.13
CA VAL A 67 -1.49 21.76 16.91
C VAL A 67 -2.27 22.59 17.94
N ALA A 68 -1.59 23.39 18.75
CA ALA A 68 -2.23 24.26 19.74
C ALA A 68 -3.17 25.30 19.11
N ALA A 69 -2.84 25.77 17.90
CA ALA A 69 -3.67 26.68 17.11
C ALA A 69 -4.76 25.98 16.28
N GLY A 70 -4.91 24.65 16.39
CA GLY A 70 -5.95 23.87 15.70
C GLY A 70 -5.78 23.76 14.18
N LYS A 71 -4.56 23.94 13.66
CA LYS A 71 -4.28 24.06 12.21
C LYS A 71 -4.17 22.72 11.47
N TYR A 72 -4.12 21.60 12.18
CA TYR A 72 -4.09 20.26 11.57
C TYR A 72 -5.49 19.60 11.43
N ASN A 73 -6.57 20.32 11.75
CA ASN A 73 -7.93 19.84 11.49
C ASN A 73 -8.39 20.26 10.09
N ASN A 74 -8.37 19.34 9.14
CA ASN A 74 -8.66 19.60 7.73
C ASN A 74 -7.86 20.79 7.16
N PRO A 75 -6.51 20.75 7.21
CA PRO A 75 -5.67 21.80 6.66
C PRO A 75 -5.89 21.98 5.16
N ALA A 76 -5.69 23.20 4.67
CA ALA A 76 -5.74 23.49 3.24
C ALA A 76 -4.51 22.88 2.54
N ALA A 77 -4.69 22.37 1.31
CA ALA A 77 -3.60 21.87 0.47
C ALA A 77 -2.92 23.03 -0.28
N THR A 78 -2.43 24.03 0.46
CA THR A 78 -1.78 25.22 -0.09
C THR A 78 -0.27 25.01 -0.12
N HIS A 79 0.33 25.23 -1.28
CA HIS A 79 1.80 25.28 -1.41
C HIS A 79 2.29 26.69 -1.08
N HIS A 80 3.06 26.81 0.00
CA HIS A 80 3.68 28.05 0.46
C HIS A 80 5.15 28.15 0.04
N ALA A 81 5.75 27.07 -0.47
CA ALA A 81 7.14 27.03 -0.94
C ALA A 81 8.16 27.54 0.10
N CYS A 82 7.91 27.24 1.38
CA CYS A 82 8.70 27.74 2.51
C CYS A 82 9.47 26.64 3.24
N ALA A 83 10.69 26.95 3.68
CA ALA A 83 11.52 26.09 4.51
C ALA A 83 12.55 26.92 5.32
N PRO A 84 12.27 27.27 6.59
CA PRO A 84 11.02 27.06 7.33
C PRO A 84 9.93 28.07 6.93
N CYS A 85 8.67 27.71 7.19
CA CYS A 85 7.53 28.61 7.06
C CYS A 85 7.46 29.64 8.19
N GLY A 86 6.88 30.81 7.92
CA GLY A 86 6.87 31.95 8.83
C GLY A 86 5.82 31.84 9.93
N SER A 87 4.75 31.06 9.70
CA SER A 87 3.71 30.80 10.70
C SER A 87 3.43 29.29 10.91
N PRO A 88 2.92 28.91 12.09
CA PRO A 88 2.50 27.53 12.34
C PRO A 88 1.37 27.05 11.41
N GLN A 89 0.56 27.98 10.87
CA GLN A 89 -0.48 27.66 9.90
C GLN A 89 0.12 27.33 8.54
N GLU A 90 1.02 28.17 8.02
CA GLU A 90 1.71 27.92 6.74
C GLU A 90 2.46 26.60 6.78
N MET A 91 3.10 26.28 7.91
CA MET A 91 3.78 25.00 8.11
C MET A 91 2.81 23.80 8.00
N ALA A 92 1.63 23.88 8.62
CA ALA A 92 0.64 22.81 8.57
C ALA A 92 0.04 22.63 7.15
N GLU A 93 -0.20 23.73 6.43
CA GLU A 93 -0.71 23.70 5.05
C GLU A 93 0.34 23.15 4.07
N GLU A 94 1.61 23.58 4.21
CA GLU A 94 2.73 23.08 3.41
C GLU A 94 2.99 21.59 3.68
N ASP A 95 2.98 21.16 4.96
CA ASP A 95 3.08 19.76 5.36
C ASP A 95 2.00 18.91 4.68
N PHE A 96 0.75 19.38 4.74
CA PHE A 96 -0.38 18.68 4.15
C PHE A 96 -0.31 18.63 2.63
N TYR A 97 0.14 19.71 1.99
CA TYR A 97 0.36 19.77 0.54
C TYR A 97 1.45 18.79 0.10
N GLN A 98 2.64 18.82 0.72
CA GLN A 98 3.74 17.92 0.39
C GLN A 98 3.38 16.45 0.62
N TRP A 99 2.74 16.16 1.77
CA TRP A 99 2.30 14.82 2.11
C TRP A 99 1.29 14.27 1.10
N ASN A 100 0.29 15.07 0.69
CA ASN A 100 -0.68 14.63 -0.32
C ASN A 100 -0.06 14.47 -1.71
N ASN A 101 0.91 15.30 -2.09
CA ASN A 101 1.68 15.07 -3.32
C ASN A 101 2.46 13.75 -3.29
N ASN A 102 3.04 13.40 -2.14
CA ASN A 102 3.70 12.11 -1.96
C ASN A 102 2.70 10.95 -2.03
N ASN A 103 1.55 11.07 -1.35
CA ASN A 103 0.48 10.08 -1.43
C ASN A 103 0.02 9.86 -2.88
N ALA A 104 -0.23 10.92 -3.64
CA ALA A 104 -0.66 10.83 -5.04
C ALA A 104 0.39 10.19 -5.96
N ARG A 105 1.68 10.29 -5.62
CA ARG A 105 2.79 9.67 -6.38
C ARG A 105 3.04 8.21 -5.99
N MET A 106 2.82 7.86 -4.73
CA MET A 106 3.16 6.53 -4.20
C MET A 106 1.97 5.56 -4.22
N LEU A 107 0.75 6.07 -4.12
CA LEU A 107 -0.48 5.30 -4.09
C LEU A 107 -1.36 5.64 -5.30
N PRO A 108 -2.04 4.66 -5.93
CA PRO A 108 -2.93 4.95 -7.06
C PRO A 108 -4.11 5.79 -6.59
N ALA A 109 -4.27 7.00 -7.14
CA ALA A 109 -5.25 7.98 -6.67
C ALA A 109 -5.17 8.24 -5.15
N GLY A 110 -3.94 8.22 -4.60
CA GLY A 110 -3.69 8.39 -3.18
C GLY A 110 -4.09 9.76 -2.66
N ILE A 111 -4.87 9.79 -1.58
CA ILE A 111 -5.24 11.00 -0.86
C ILE A 111 -5.21 10.75 0.65
N GLY A 112 -4.77 11.74 1.40
CA GLY A 112 -4.71 11.72 2.85
C GLY A 112 -5.54 12.85 3.46
N THR A 113 -6.20 12.56 4.57
CA THR A 113 -6.95 13.54 5.36
C THR A 113 -6.56 13.46 6.84
N VAL A 114 -6.66 14.59 7.52
CA VAL A 114 -6.41 14.72 8.96
C VAL A 114 -7.59 15.45 9.58
N VAL A 115 -8.20 14.86 10.60
CA VAL A 115 -9.28 15.48 11.37
C VAL A 115 -9.04 15.33 12.86
N ASN A 116 -9.63 16.22 13.66
CA ASN A 116 -9.58 16.11 15.11
C ASN A 116 -10.29 14.82 15.58
N GLY A 117 -9.63 14.12 16.50
CA GLY A 117 -10.21 13.06 17.30
C GLY A 117 -10.55 13.53 18.72
N ALA A 118 -11.10 12.62 19.52
CA ALA A 118 -11.35 12.87 20.94
C ALA A 118 -10.04 13.08 21.73
N ASN A 119 -10.10 13.82 22.84
CA ASN A 119 -9.01 13.98 23.81
C ASN A 119 -7.68 14.48 23.21
N GLY A 120 -7.73 15.42 22.26
CA GLY A 120 -6.52 15.98 21.64
C GLY A 120 -5.78 15.04 20.68
N SER A 121 -6.42 13.92 20.29
CA SER A 121 -5.91 13.05 19.23
C SER A 121 -6.27 13.57 17.85
N PHE A 122 -5.59 13.06 16.82
CA PHE A 122 -5.92 13.25 15.42
C PHE A 122 -6.27 11.91 14.78
N ILE A 123 -7.18 11.93 13.81
CA ILE A 123 -7.51 10.80 12.96
C ILE A 123 -6.91 11.08 11.59
N ILE A 124 -5.92 10.26 11.22
CA ILE A 124 -5.28 10.30 9.91
C ILE A 124 -5.91 9.19 9.06
N THR A 125 -6.40 9.55 7.88
CA THR A 125 -6.93 8.61 6.91
C THR A 125 -6.12 8.69 5.63
N ILE A 126 -5.63 7.56 5.15
CA ILE A 126 -5.04 7.42 3.81
C ILE A 126 -6.01 6.60 2.97
N ALA A 127 -6.43 7.11 1.82
CA ALA A 127 -7.26 6.41 0.87
C ALA A 127 -6.54 6.27 -0.48
N TRP A 128 -6.78 5.15 -1.17
CA TRP A 128 -6.25 4.88 -2.50
C TRP A 128 -7.16 3.95 -3.27
N ASN A 129 -6.98 3.87 -4.57
CA ASN A 129 -7.69 2.95 -5.43
C ASN A 129 -6.86 1.70 -5.69
N GLU A 130 -7.51 0.55 -5.58
CA GLU A 130 -6.93 -0.75 -5.90
C GLU A 130 -7.58 -1.30 -7.17
N ASN A 131 -6.76 -1.57 -8.17
CA ASN A 131 -7.25 -2.17 -9.41
C ASN A 131 -7.45 -3.66 -9.20
N THR A 132 -8.69 -4.09 -9.38
CA THR A 132 -9.11 -5.49 -9.34
C THR A 132 -9.59 -5.93 -10.71
N GLU A 133 -9.72 -7.24 -10.92
CA GLU A 133 -10.28 -7.82 -12.15
C GLU A 133 -11.68 -7.27 -12.50
N THR A 134 -12.45 -6.80 -11.50
CA THR A 134 -13.79 -6.25 -11.68
C THR A 134 -13.83 -4.72 -11.72
N GLY A 135 -12.68 -4.04 -11.68
CA GLY A 135 -12.56 -2.58 -11.70
C GLY A 135 -11.77 -1.99 -10.53
N SER A 136 -11.87 -0.68 -10.34
CA SER A 136 -11.19 0.05 -9.27
C SER A 136 -12.01 0.04 -7.97
N THR A 137 -11.45 -0.47 -6.88
CA THR A 137 -12.07 -0.45 -5.54
C THR A 137 -11.34 0.54 -4.63
N GLY A 138 -12.09 1.43 -3.97
CA GLY A 138 -11.51 2.36 -2.99
C GLY A 138 -11.12 1.63 -1.70
N GLN A 139 -9.88 1.79 -1.27
CA GLN A 139 -9.33 1.30 -0.02
C GLN A 139 -8.98 2.47 0.89
N GLN A 140 -9.02 2.22 2.20
CA GLN A 140 -8.60 3.20 3.19
C GLN A 140 -7.88 2.56 4.38
N PHE A 141 -6.96 3.31 4.95
CA PHE A 141 -6.27 3.00 6.20
C PHE A 141 -6.46 4.18 7.16
N VAL A 142 -7.10 3.92 8.30
CA VAL A 142 -7.45 4.94 9.30
C VAL A 142 -6.70 4.65 10.58
N THR A 143 -5.99 5.65 11.09
CA THR A 143 -5.25 5.54 12.36
C THR A 143 -5.53 6.76 13.23
N ARG A 144 -5.67 6.51 14.52
CA ARG A 144 -5.71 7.56 15.53
C ARG A 144 -4.30 7.76 16.09
N VAL A 145 -3.86 9.00 16.14
CA VAL A 145 -2.57 9.39 16.73
C VAL A 145 -2.76 10.44 17.80
N VAL A 146 -1.95 10.38 18.85
CA VAL A 146 -1.83 11.45 19.84
C VAL A 146 -0.47 12.13 19.57
N PRO A 147 -0.44 13.47 19.45
CA PRO A 147 0.82 14.22 19.35
C PRO A 147 1.72 13.96 20.55
#